data_AF-A0A6M2A6W3-F1
#
_entry.id   AF-A0A6M2A6W3-F1
#
_cell.length_a   1.000
_cell.length_b   1.000
_cell.length_c   1.000
_cell.angle_alpha   90.00
_cell.angle_beta   90.00
_cell.angle_gamma   90.00
#
_symmetry.space_group_name_H-M   'P 1'
#
loop_
_entity.id
_entity.type
_entity.pdbx_description
1 polymer ?
#
loop_
_entity_poly.entity_id
_entity_poly.type
_entity_poly.pdbx_seq_one_letter_code
_entity_poly.pdbx_strand_id
1 'polypeptide(L)'
;MSFIGGFTDFFRGVEDSYRETLSSSESSREEDSEKGCSLDLAARGINLGLIPVSIVGCGLGVAVGVPLSIANCLTGRQFRKLDEVSHNLLYWGGNSAIALPFRKVLHFLNPSAKITDRDDSVFIGSTGIDFSRLGFLTGIAYDKIARFREEDRTVQGELFHYTDHGWAQSLAKSDSFFKREIASRLCYGLLLLTCVITRVVDSMIGAIAAVFALLTFGYFEELNSLAYNLFRITGIVYDLFYCLSHMVNPHNPVDPFEPGMDHTIEQVIAKKFN
;
A
#
# COMPACT_ATOMS: atom_id res chain seq x y z
N MET A 1 -1.18 -23.53 -7.21
CA MET A 1 -1.08 -22.10 -7.58
C MET A 1 -2.36 -21.55 -8.20
N SER A 2 -3.01 -22.23 -9.15
CA SER A 2 -4.25 -21.76 -9.81
C SER A 2 -5.34 -21.18 -8.89
N PHE A 3 -5.56 -21.77 -7.70
CA PHE A 3 -6.58 -21.30 -6.76
C PHE A 3 -6.36 -19.86 -6.25
N ILE A 4 -5.10 -19.41 -6.09
CA ILE A 4 -4.81 -18.06 -5.61
C ILE A 4 -5.04 -17.03 -6.72
N GLY A 5 -4.57 -17.32 -7.94
CA GLY A 5 -4.83 -16.48 -9.11
C GLY A 5 -6.33 -16.35 -9.38
N GLY A 6 -7.05 -17.48 -9.47
CA GLY A 6 -8.50 -17.47 -9.66
C GLY A 6 -9.28 -16.74 -8.55
N PHE A 7 -8.71 -16.58 -7.35
CA PHE A 7 -9.31 -15.77 -6.28
C PHE A 7 -9.06 -14.26 -6.48
N THR A 8 -7.83 -13.85 -6.82
CA THR A 8 -7.54 -12.44 -7.16
C THR A 8 -8.29 -12.00 -8.41
N ASP A 9 -8.37 -12.88 -9.42
CA ASP A 9 -9.06 -12.63 -10.69
C ASP A 9 -10.58 -12.55 -10.49
N PHE A 10 -11.14 -13.36 -9.59
CA PHE A 10 -12.55 -13.27 -9.20
C PHE A 10 -12.88 -11.94 -8.52
N PHE A 11 -12.10 -11.50 -7.52
CA PHE A 11 -12.34 -10.22 -6.86
C PHE A 11 -12.15 -9.03 -7.82
N ARG A 12 -11.15 -9.10 -8.70
CA ARG A 12 -10.94 -8.11 -9.76
C ARG A 12 -12.11 -8.07 -10.73
N GLY A 13 -12.61 -9.22 -11.21
CA GLY A 13 -13.78 -9.28 -12.08
C GLY A 13 -15.07 -8.76 -11.43
N VAL A 14 -15.24 -8.94 -10.12
CA VAL A 14 -16.35 -8.34 -9.35
C VAL A 14 -16.20 -6.82 -9.25
N GLU A 15 -14.99 -6.30 -9.10
CA GLU A 15 -14.72 -4.85 -9.06
C GLU A 15 -14.88 -4.20 -10.44
N ASP A 16 -14.34 -4.81 -11.50
CA ASP A 16 -14.45 -4.33 -12.88
C ASP A 16 -15.91 -4.35 -13.37
N SER A 17 -16.66 -5.43 -13.13
CA SER A 17 -18.10 -5.50 -13.46
C SER A 17 -18.94 -4.48 -12.68
N TYR A 18 -18.57 -4.19 -11.42
CA TYR A 18 -19.20 -3.12 -10.65
C TYR A 18 -18.87 -1.72 -11.22
N ARG A 19 -17.66 -1.53 -11.76
CA ARG A 19 -17.20 -0.30 -12.41
C ARG A 19 -17.93 -0.04 -13.74
N GLU A 20 -18.10 -1.08 -14.57
CA GLU A 20 -18.95 -1.04 -15.77
C GLU A 20 -20.39 -0.65 -15.42
N THR A 21 -20.98 -1.32 -14.42
CA THR A 21 -22.34 -1.03 -13.94
C THR A 21 -22.50 0.44 -13.54
N LEU A 22 -21.54 1.00 -12.79
CA LEU A 22 -21.52 2.41 -12.41
C LEU A 22 -21.48 3.34 -13.63
N SER A 23 -20.55 3.12 -14.57
CA SER A 23 -20.42 3.97 -15.76
C SER A 23 -21.66 3.97 -16.64
N SER A 24 -22.35 2.82 -16.76
CA SER A 24 -23.64 2.74 -17.47
C SER A 24 -24.76 3.53 -16.77
N SER A 25 -24.73 3.59 -15.43
CA SER A 25 -25.72 4.34 -14.65
C SER A 25 -25.53 5.86 -14.73
N GLU A 26 -24.29 6.35 -14.84
CA GLU A 26 -24.00 7.78 -15.03
C GLU A 26 -24.42 8.25 -16.43
N SER A 27 -24.09 7.46 -17.47
CA SER A 27 -24.53 7.74 -18.85
C SER A 27 -26.05 7.70 -19.05
N SER A 28 -26.80 7.12 -18.12
CA SER A 28 -28.27 7.01 -18.20
C SER A 28 -29.02 8.15 -17.49
N ARG A 29 -28.29 9.12 -16.90
CA ARG A 29 -28.86 10.06 -15.91
C ARG A 29 -29.45 11.36 -16.48
N GLU A 30 -29.29 11.62 -17.79
CA GLU A 30 -29.73 12.88 -18.41
C GLU A 30 -31.19 12.89 -18.94
N GLU A 31 -31.79 11.74 -19.29
CA GLU A 31 -33.09 11.73 -20.01
C GLU A 31 -34.35 11.54 -19.13
N ASP A 32 -34.29 10.82 -17.99
CA ASP A 32 -35.49 10.45 -17.22
C ASP A 32 -35.38 10.67 -15.70
N SER A 33 -35.92 11.81 -15.24
CA SER A 33 -35.95 12.20 -13.81
C SER A 33 -36.65 11.16 -12.91
N GLU A 34 -37.73 10.54 -13.39
CA GLU A 34 -38.54 9.59 -12.60
C GLU A 34 -37.85 8.22 -12.40
N LYS A 35 -36.97 7.82 -13.34
CA LYS A 35 -36.18 6.58 -13.23
C LYS A 35 -35.03 6.70 -12.22
N GLY A 36 -34.57 7.92 -11.92
CA GLY A 36 -33.41 8.14 -11.05
C GLY A 36 -33.57 7.60 -9.62
N CYS A 37 -34.81 7.57 -9.09
CA CYS A 37 -35.07 7.12 -7.71
C CYS A 37 -34.86 5.61 -7.51
N SER A 38 -35.23 4.77 -8.49
CA SER A 38 -35.06 3.32 -8.39
C SER A 38 -33.60 2.89 -8.55
N LEU A 39 -32.85 3.58 -9.41
CA LEU A 39 -31.40 3.38 -9.61
C LEU A 39 -30.60 3.72 -8.34
N ASP A 40 -30.91 4.83 -7.68
CA ASP A 40 -30.23 5.24 -6.43
C ASP A 40 -30.44 4.21 -5.31
N LEU A 41 -31.66 3.68 -5.16
CA LEU A 41 -31.98 2.63 -4.20
C LEU A 41 -31.23 1.31 -4.51
N ALA A 42 -31.15 0.92 -5.78
CA ALA A 42 -30.42 -0.26 -6.22
C ALA A 42 -28.91 -0.13 -5.97
N ALA A 43 -28.31 1.02 -6.31
CA ALA A 43 -26.90 1.30 -6.07
C ALA A 43 -26.54 1.24 -4.57
N ARG A 44 -27.39 1.76 -3.69
CA ARG A 44 -27.24 1.63 -2.23
C ARG A 44 -27.31 0.17 -1.79
N GLY A 45 -28.31 -0.59 -2.26
CA GLY A 45 -28.47 -2.01 -1.95
C GLY A 45 -27.24 -2.86 -2.32
N ILE A 46 -26.67 -2.61 -3.51
CA ILE A 46 -25.45 -3.29 -3.97
C ILE A 46 -24.24 -2.92 -3.09
N ASN A 47 -24.03 -1.64 -2.77
CA ASN A 47 -22.92 -1.23 -1.90
C ASN A 47 -23.03 -1.84 -0.50
N LEU A 48 -24.23 -1.92 0.06
CA LEU A 48 -24.49 -2.57 1.35
C LEU A 48 -24.14 -4.07 1.31
N GLY A 49 -24.52 -4.77 0.23
CA GLY A 49 -24.18 -6.18 0.01
C GLY A 49 -22.68 -6.46 -0.21
N LEU A 50 -21.93 -5.50 -0.75
CA LEU A 50 -20.48 -5.61 -0.98
C LEU A 50 -19.61 -5.38 0.27
N ILE A 51 -20.16 -4.82 1.36
CA ILE A 51 -19.43 -4.64 2.63
C ILE A 51 -18.93 -5.99 3.19
N PRO A 52 -19.77 -7.00 3.47
CA PRO A 52 -19.30 -8.28 3.99
C PRO A 52 -18.35 -9.00 3.02
N VAL A 53 -18.56 -8.87 1.70
CA VAL A 53 -17.69 -9.46 0.67
C VAL A 53 -16.28 -8.86 0.70
N SER A 54 -16.16 -7.53 0.82
CA SER A 54 -14.86 -6.86 0.91
C SER A 54 -14.14 -7.17 2.22
N ILE A 55 -14.84 -7.23 3.36
CA ILE A 55 -14.28 -7.66 4.67
C ILE A 55 -13.73 -9.09 4.57
N VAL A 56 -14.48 -10.03 4.00
CA VAL A 56 -14.04 -11.44 3.86
C VAL A 56 -12.87 -11.56 2.89
N GLY A 57 -12.89 -10.88 1.75
CA GLY A 57 -11.79 -10.88 0.78
C GLY A 57 -10.48 -10.36 1.39
N CYS A 58 -10.54 -9.20 2.06
CA CYS A 58 -9.38 -8.60 2.72
C CYS A 58 -8.86 -9.47 3.87
N GLY A 59 -9.78 -9.98 4.71
CA GLY A 59 -9.46 -10.91 5.79
C GLY A 59 -8.75 -12.17 5.30
N LEU A 60 -9.18 -12.75 4.16
CA LEU A 60 -8.50 -13.90 3.55
C LEU A 60 -7.11 -13.52 3.02
N GLY A 61 -6.96 -12.33 2.39
CA GLY A 61 -5.67 -11.83 1.92
C GLY A 61 -4.64 -11.72 3.05
N VAL A 62 -5.02 -11.17 4.21
CA VAL A 62 -4.15 -11.15 5.40
C VAL A 62 -3.92 -12.56 5.96
N ALA A 63 -4.98 -13.37 6.11
CA ALA A 63 -4.91 -14.70 6.70
C ALA A 63 -4.09 -15.71 5.88
N VAL A 64 -3.97 -15.52 4.56
CA VAL A 64 -3.08 -16.31 3.68
C VAL A 64 -1.72 -15.63 3.53
N GLY A 65 -1.66 -14.31 3.41
CA GLY A 65 -0.43 -13.55 3.27
C GLY A 65 0.52 -13.72 4.46
N VAL A 66 0.04 -13.60 5.70
CA VAL A 66 0.89 -13.69 6.90
C VAL A 66 1.59 -15.07 7.02
N PRO A 67 0.90 -16.22 6.90
CA PRO A 67 1.57 -17.53 6.90
C PRO A 67 2.57 -17.73 5.75
N LEU A 68 2.27 -17.25 4.53
CA LEU A 68 3.20 -17.36 3.41
C LEU A 68 4.46 -16.50 3.63
N SER A 69 4.30 -15.29 4.17
CA SER A 69 5.39 -14.42 4.60
C SER A 69 6.25 -15.05 5.70
N ILE A 70 5.64 -15.64 6.73
CA ILE A 70 6.36 -16.36 7.79
C ILE A 70 7.13 -17.55 7.21
N ALA A 71 6.51 -18.35 6.34
CA ALA A 71 7.16 -19.48 5.68
C ALA A 71 8.33 -19.03 4.78
N ASN A 72 8.21 -17.88 4.10
CA ASN A 72 9.30 -17.35 3.29
C ASN A 72 10.47 -16.85 4.16
N CYS A 73 10.22 -16.24 5.32
CA CYS A 73 11.27 -15.92 6.30
C CYS A 73 11.94 -17.18 6.86
N LEU A 74 11.17 -18.20 7.25
CA LEU A 74 11.70 -19.46 7.81
C LEU A 74 12.53 -20.27 6.79
N THR A 75 12.21 -20.17 5.49
CA THR A 75 12.97 -20.79 4.39
C THR A 75 14.15 -19.93 3.92
N GLY A 76 14.51 -18.86 4.63
CA GLY A 76 15.61 -17.96 4.26
C GLY A 76 15.38 -17.21 2.94
N ARG A 77 14.11 -17.01 2.56
CA ARG A 77 13.64 -16.35 1.32
C ARG A 77 14.09 -17.05 0.02
N GLN A 78 14.35 -18.36 0.08
CA GLN A 78 14.76 -19.17 -1.09
C GLN A 78 13.74 -19.16 -2.24
N PHE A 79 12.46 -18.85 -1.97
CA PHE A 79 11.38 -18.91 -2.94
C PHE A 79 10.86 -17.51 -3.30
N ARG A 80 11.50 -16.83 -4.28
CA ARG A 80 11.10 -15.47 -4.72
C ARG A 80 9.59 -15.34 -5.04
N LYS A 81 8.97 -16.36 -5.63
CA LYS A 81 7.52 -16.41 -5.92
C LYS A 81 6.63 -16.48 -4.66
N LEU A 82 7.13 -17.01 -3.54
CA LEU A 82 6.41 -16.99 -2.26
C LEU A 82 6.47 -15.60 -1.60
N ASP A 83 7.63 -14.94 -1.68
CA ASP A 83 7.77 -13.53 -1.26
C ASP A 83 6.79 -12.64 -2.05
N GLU A 84 6.81 -12.72 -3.38
CA GLU A 84 5.96 -11.98 -4.30
C GLU A 84 4.45 -12.19 -4.04
N VAL A 85 4.00 -13.45 -3.93
CA VAL A 85 2.59 -13.76 -3.64
C VAL A 85 2.18 -13.31 -2.25
N SER A 86 3.05 -13.46 -1.23
CA SER A 86 2.73 -12.97 0.12
C SER A 86 2.69 -11.44 0.18
N HIS A 87 3.60 -10.76 -0.54
CA HIS A 87 3.65 -9.30 -0.68
C HIS A 87 2.36 -8.76 -1.29
N ASN A 88 1.92 -9.34 -2.41
CA ASN A 88 0.68 -8.91 -3.10
C ASN A 88 -0.57 -9.19 -2.26
N LEU A 89 -0.65 -10.35 -1.58
CA LEU A 89 -1.79 -10.67 -0.69
C LEU A 89 -1.84 -9.80 0.57
N LEU A 90 -0.67 -9.47 1.17
CA LEU A 90 -0.59 -8.54 2.30
C LEU A 90 -0.85 -7.10 1.89
N TYR A 91 -0.41 -6.67 0.71
CA TYR A 91 -0.67 -5.32 0.18
C TYR A 91 -2.17 -5.13 -0.10
N TRP A 92 -2.77 -5.99 -0.93
CA TRP A 92 -4.18 -5.89 -1.31
C TRP A 92 -5.11 -6.18 -0.13
N GLY A 93 -4.89 -7.31 0.56
CA GLY A 93 -5.72 -7.74 1.67
C GLY A 93 -5.53 -6.90 2.93
N GLY A 94 -4.33 -6.34 3.12
CA GLY A 94 -4.05 -5.35 4.15
C GLY A 94 -4.76 -4.04 3.85
N ASN A 95 -4.20 -3.22 2.97
CA ASN A 95 -4.57 -1.80 2.79
C ASN A 95 -6.09 -1.58 2.62
N SER A 96 -6.77 -2.52 1.96
CA SER A 96 -8.20 -2.46 1.67
C SER A 96 -9.13 -2.77 2.85
N ALA A 97 -8.67 -3.47 3.89
CA ALA A 97 -9.52 -4.12 4.89
C ALA A 97 -10.48 -3.19 5.66
N ILE A 98 -10.10 -1.92 5.86
CA ILE A 98 -10.92 -0.89 6.51
C ILE A 98 -11.36 0.17 5.50
N ALA A 99 -10.47 0.54 4.57
CA ALA A 99 -10.71 1.55 3.54
C ALA A 99 -11.86 1.17 2.58
N LEU A 100 -11.92 -0.08 2.08
CA LEU A 100 -13.02 -0.51 1.18
C LEU A 100 -14.39 -0.54 1.88
N PRO A 101 -14.57 -1.16 3.06
CA PRO A 101 -15.83 -1.08 3.80
C PRO A 101 -16.25 0.36 4.09
N PHE A 102 -15.33 1.22 4.51
CA PHE A 102 -15.61 2.64 4.76
C PHE A 102 -16.08 3.38 3.50
N ARG A 103 -15.41 3.18 2.35
CA ARG A 103 -15.82 3.72 1.05
C ARG A 103 -17.21 3.24 0.63
N LYS A 104 -17.52 1.95 0.83
CA LYS A 104 -18.85 1.37 0.54
C LYS A 104 -19.94 1.94 1.47
N VAL A 105 -19.64 2.20 2.74
CA VAL A 105 -20.56 2.90 3.67
C VAL A 105 -20.78 4.36 3.25
N LEU A 106 -19.74 5.09 2.84
CA LEU A 106 -19.91 6.47 2.34
C LEU A 106 -20.80 6.53 1.09
N HIS A 107 -20.55 5.70 0.08
CA HIS A 107 -21.41 5.64 -1.12
C HIS A 107 -22.84 5.12 -0.82
N PHE A 108 -23.05 4.32 0.24
CA PHE A 108 -24.39 3.93 0.69
C PHE A 108 -25.18 5.10 1.31
N LEU A 109 -24.51 5.94 2.11
CA LEU A 109 -25.12 7.14 2.72
C LEU A 109 -25.37 8.22 1.66
N ASN A 110 -24.37 8.46 0.80
CA ASN A 110 -24.37 9.48 -0.24
C ASN A 110 -23.65 8.93 -1.48
N PRO A 111 -24.38 8.43 -2.50
CA PRO A 111 -23.77 7.90 -3.72
C PRO A 111 -22.83 8.89 -4.42
N SER A 112 -23.14 10.19 -4.35
CA SER A 112 -22.34 11.29 -4.90
C SER A 112 -21.12 11.69 -4.04
N ALA A 113 -20.83 10.98 -2.94
CA ALA A 113 -19.66 11.24 -2.11
C ALA A 113 -18.37 11.00 -2.90
N LYS A 114 -17.62 12.06 -3.19
CA LYS A 114 -16.31 11.97 -3.82
C LYS A 114 -15.26 11.49 -2.81
N ILE A 115 -14.41 10.58 -3.26
CA ILE A 115 -13.21 10.10 -2.58
C ILE A 115 -12.12 10.12 -3.64
N THR A 116 -11.19 11.05 -3.52
CA THR A 116 -10.02 11.12 -4.40
C THR A 116 -8.97 10.19 -3.82
N ASP A 117 -8.75 9.06 -4.49
CA ASP A 117 -7.73 8.10 -4.09
C ASP A 117 -6.34 8.68 -4.39
N ARG A 118 -5.41 8.59 -3.44
CA ARG A 118 -4.17 9.38 -3.49
C ARG A 118 -3.08 8.77 -4.37
N ASP A 119 -3.34 7.60 -4.93
CA ASP A 119 -2.46 6.90 -5.86
C ASP A 119 -2.28 7.66 -7.19
N ASP A 120 -3.26 8.49 -7.60
CA ASP A 120 -3.14 9.37 -8.79
C ASP A 120 -2.29 10.62 -8.50
N SER A 121 -2.27 11.12 -7.26
CA SER A 121 -1.46 12.27 -6.84
C SER A 121 -0.15 11.79 -6.22
N VAL A 122 0.74 11.23 -7.05
CA VAL A 122 2.03 10.67 -6.61
C VAL A 122 2.84 11.74 -5.85
N PHE A 123 2.90 11.65 -4.53
CA PHE A 123 3.62 12.62 -3.71
C PHE A 123 5.11 12.23 -3.65
N ILE A 124 5.78 12.41 -4.78
CA ILE A 124 7.21 12.14 -4.96
C ILE A 124 7.99 13.16 -4.12
N GLY A 125 8.49 12.74 -2.97
CA GLY A 125 9.51 13.52 -2.26
C GLY A 125 10.88 13.37 -2.94
N SER A 126 11.89 14.12 -2.46
CA SER A 126 13.15 14.29 -3.22
C SER A 126 14.00 13.02 -3.43
N THR A 127 13.62 11.88 -2.85
CA THR A 127 14.23 10.55 -3.04
C THR A 127 13.54 9.72 -4.13
N GLY A 128 12.54 10.25 -4.83
CA GLY A 128 11.75 9.49 -5.82
C GLY A 128 10.67 8.58 -5.22
N ILE A 129 10.59 8.48 -3.89
CA ILE A 129 9.67 7.58 -3.19
C ILE A 129 8.24 8.15 -3.19
N ASP A 130 7.27 7.28 -3.48
CA ASP A 130 5.84 7.56 -3.48
C ASP A 130 5.28 7.54 -2.04
N PHE A 131 5.15 8.71 -1.43
CA PHE A 131 4.66 8.85 -0.06
C PHE A 131 3.13 8.68 0.09
N SER A 132 2.38 8.53 -1.01
CA SER A 132 0.95 8.18 -0.95
C SER A 132 0.71 6.81 -0.33
N ARG A 133 1.68 5.87 -0.44
CA ARG A 133 1.53 4.46 -0.02
C ARG A 133 1.89 4.18 1.45
N LEU A 134 2.79 4.97 2.03
CA LEU A 134 3.38 4.68 3.35
C LEU A 134 2.57 5.22 4.54
N GLY A 135 1.65 6.15 4.32
CA GLY A 135 1.09 6.99 5.39
C GLY A 135 2.01 8.16 5.72
N PHE A 136 1.44 9.30 6.13
CA PHE A 136 2.12 10.60 6.06
C PHE A 136 3.37 10.66 6.95
N LEU A 137 3.25 10.23 8.21
CA LEU A 137 4.36 10.25 9.17
C LEU A 137 5.40 9.16 8.88
N THR A 138 4.94 7.97 8.48
CA THR A 138 5.80 6.86 8.06
C THR A 138 6.64 7.25 6.85
N GLY A 139 6.05 7.94 5.86
CA GLY A 139 6.73 8.44 4.68
C GLY A 139 7.89 9.37 5.01
N ILE A 140 7.69 10.33 5.92
CA ILE A 140 8.74 11.25 6.39
C ILE A 140 9.89 10.49 7.08
N ALA A 141 9.62 9.36 7.75
CA ALA A 141 10.66 8.50 8.31
C ALA A 141 11.42 7.71 7.22
N TYR A 142 10.71 7.13 6.24
CA TYR A 142 11.31 6.41 5.12
C TYR A 142 12.15 7.30 4.21
N ASP A 143 11.73 8.54 3.92
CA ASP A 143 12.51 9.49 3.10
C ASP A 143 13.91 9.71 3.69
N LYS A 144 14.00 9.94 5.01
CA LYS A 144 15.28 10.11 5.70
C LYS A 144 16.14 8.86 5.59
N ILE A 145 15.56 7.68 5.79
CA ILE A 145 16.27 6.39 5.73
C ILE A 145 16.69 6.02 4.30
N ALA A 146 15.93 6.44 3.29
CA ALA A 146 16.31 6.29 1.89
C ALA A 146 17.53 7.14 1.54
N ARG A 147 17.56 8.43 1.94
CA ARG A 147 18.75 9.30 1.79
C ARG A 147 20.00 8.65 2.41
N PHE A 148 19.89 8.11 3.62
CA PHE A 148 20.98 7.36 4.28
C PHE A 148 21.49 6.15 3.47
N ARG A 149 20.63 5.50 2.65
CA ARG A 149 20.98 4.32 1.84
C ARG A 149 21.57 4.70 0.48
N GLU A 150 21.13 5.80 -0.12
CA GLU A 150 21.68 6.33 -1.37
C GLU A 150 23.09 6.92 -1.16
N GLU A 151 23.33 7.54 0.00
CA GLU A 151 24.66 8.00 0.43
C GLU A 151 25.67 6.84 0.52
N ASP A 152 25.24 5.64 0.94
CA ASP A 152 26.09 4.44 1.02
C ASP A 152 26.38 3.82 -0.37
N ARG A 153 25.37 3.76 -1.26
CA ARG A 153 25.56 3.29 -2.66
C ARG A 153 26.49 4.21 -3.46
N THR A 154 26.39 5.53 -3.28
CA THR A 154 27.17 6.51 -4.06
C THR A 154 28.63 6.62 -3.62
N VAL A 155 28.94 6.37 -2.35
CA VAL A 155 30.32 6.35 -1.80
C VAL A 155 31.22 5.24 -2.39
N GLN A 156 30.64 4.22 -3.06
CA GLN A 156 31.41 3.25 -3.86
C GLN A 156 31.68 3.71 -5.31
N GLY A 157 31.03 4.77 -5.78
CA GLY A 157 31.10 5.25 -7.16
C GLY A 157 32.04 6.44 -7.37
N GLU A 158 31.69 7.61 -6.80
CA GLU A 158 32.45 8.85 -7.02
C GLU A 158 32.30 9.85 -5.87
N LEU A 159 33.29 10.75 -5.73
CA LEU A 159 33.49 11.57 -4.53
C LEU A 159 32.65 12.86 -4.54
N PHE A 160 31.39 12.79 -4.10
CA PHE A 160 30.60 13.98 -3.79
C PHE A 160 30.60 14.31 -2.29
N HIS A 161 31.08 15.51 -1.96
CA HIS A 161 30.94 16.11 -0.62
C HIS A 161 29.55 16.74 -0.47
N TYR A 162 28.67 16.10 0.29
CA TYR A 162 27.53 16.75 0.96
C TYR A 162 27.48 16.34 2.44
N THR A 163 26.69 17.06 3.24
CA THR A 163 27.02 17.31 4.65
C THR A 163 26.18 16.60 5.71
N ASP A 164 26.86 16.30 6.83
CA ASP A 164 26.35 16.35 8.21
C ASP A 164 25.68 15.12 8.86
N HIS A 165 25.82 13.92 8.29
CA HIS A 165 25.49 12.66 8.98
C HIS A 165 26.70 11.69 9.10
N GLY A 166 27.85 12.21 9.52
CA GLY A 166 29.12 11.47 9.61
C GLY A 166 29.15 10.20 10.49
N TRP A 167 28.13 9.99 11.34
CA TRP A 167 27.95 8.73 12.07
C TRP A 167 27.55 7.57 11.16
N ALA A 168 26.77 7.83 10.10
CA ALA A 168 26.38 6.81 9.12
C ALA A 168 27.57 6.43 8.22
N GLN A 169 28.27 7.43 7.66
CA GLN A 169 29.47 7.17 6.86
C GLN A 169 30.58 6.43 7.62
N SER A 170 30.75 6.68 8.93
CA SER A 170 31.76 5.97 9.74
C SER A 170 31.34 4.53 10.12
N LEU A 171 30.04 4.21 10.10
CA LEU A 171 29.55 2.83 10.20
C LEU A 171 29.69 2.07 8.88
N ALA A 172 29.39 2.72 7.75
CA ALA A 172 29.60 2.17 6.41
C ALA A 172 31.07 1.82 6.14
N LYS A 173 31.98 2.78 6.44
CA LYS A 173 33.44 2.66 6.32
C LYS A 173 34.09 1.85 7.46
N SER A 174 33.33 1.04 8.21
CA SER A 174 33.87 0.21 9.28
C SER A 174 34.33 -1.15 8.76
N ASP A 175 35.65 -1.43 8.83
CA ASP A 175 36.26 -2.71 8.40
C ASP A 175 35.63 -3.94 9.08
N SER A 176 35.10 -3.77 10.29
CA SER A 176 34.43 -4.83 11.03
C SER A 176 33.00 -5.06 10.53
N PHE A 177 32.83 -6.02 9.60
CA PHE A 177 31.55 -6.56 9.11
C PHE A 177 30.48 -6.70 10.21
N PHE A 178 30.87 -7.20 11.39
CA PHE A 178 30.00 -7.40 12.56
C PHE A 178 29.32 -6.11 13.06
N LYS A 179 30.01 -4.94 13.02
CA LYS A 179 29.41 -3.66 13.40
C LYS A 179 28.39 -3.19 12.37
N ARG A 180 28.68 -3.34 11.08
CA ARG A 180 27.75 -3.00 9.99
C ARG A 180 26.48 -3.86 10.05
N GLU A 181 26.63 -5.15 10.34
CA GLU A 181 25.52 -6.09 10.48
C GLU A 181 24.64 -5.80 11.72
N ILE A 182 25.23 -5.43 12.85
CA ILE A 182 24.45 -4.99 14.02
C ILE A 182 23.76 -3.65 13.75
N ALA A 183 24.46 -2.68 13.14
CA ALA A 183 23.91 -1.36 12.86
C ALA A 183 22.73 -1.39 11.87
N SER A 184 22.81 -2.20 10.80
CA SER A 184 21.71 -2.35 9.85
C SER A 184 20.49 -2.99 10.49
N ARG A 185 20.66 -4.09 11.24
CA ARG A 185 19.58 -4.77 11.96
C ARG A 185 18.94 -3.88 13.04
N LEU A 186 19.74 -3.08 13.75
CA LEU A 186 19.25 -2.10 14.71
C LEU A 186 18.45 -0.99 14.02
N CYS A 187 18.92 -0.50 12.87
CA CYS A 187 18.21 0.50 12.07
C CYS A 187 16.84 -0.02 11.60
N TYR A 188 16.76 -1.24 11.04
CA TYR A 188 15.48 -1.85 10.66
C TYR A 188 14.58 -2.15 11.87
N GLY A 189 15.13 -2.47 13.05
CA GLY A 189 14.36 -2.62 14.29
C GLY A 189 13.78 -1.29 14.82
N LEU A 190 14.53 -0.19 14.70
CA LEU A 190 14.05 1.15 15.04
C LEU A 190 13.02 1.66 14.02
N LEU A 191 13.20 1.34 12.73
CA LEU A 191 12.21 1.62 11.69
C LEU A 191 10.91 0.85 11.96
N LEU A 192 10.99 -0.44 12.28
CA LEU A 192 9.84 -1.26 12.65
C LEU A 192 9.04 -0.62 13.80
N LEU A 193 9.71 -0.22 14.87
CA LEU A 193 9.07 0.47 16.00
C LEU A 193 8.45 1.81 15.58
N THR A 194 9.15 2.58 14.73
CA THR A 194 8.65 3.86 14.19
C THR A 194 7.38 3.66 13.37
N CYS A 195 7.36 2.69 12.44
CA CYS A 195 6.19 2.35 11.62
C CYS A 195 4.97 1.97 12.46
N VAL A 196 5.16 1.18 13.53
CA VAL A 196 4.06 0.84 14.45
C VAL A 196 3.48 2.08 15.11
N ILE A 197 4.34 2.99 15.59
CA ILE A 197 3.91 4.24 16.23
C ILE A 197 3.20 5.18 15.23
N THR A 198 3.76 5.38 14.04
CA THR A 198 3.16 6.26 13.02
C THR A 198 1.83 5.72 12.52
N ARG A 199 1.71 4.41 12.25
CA ARG A 199 0.44 3.78 11.84
C ARG A 199 -0.64 3.84 12.93
N VAL A 200 -0.27 3.81 14.22
CA VAL A 200 -1.23 4.04 15.33
C VAL A 200 -1.71 5.49 15.36
N VAL A 201 -0.83 6.47 15.15
CA VAL A 201 -1.22 7.89 15.07
C VAL A 201 -2.09 8.17 13.85
N ASP A 202 -1.67 7.69 12.67
CA ASP A 202 -2.44 7.80 11.42
C ASP A 202 -3.84 7.15 11.58
N SER A 203 -3.93 6.00 12.27
CA SER A 203 -5.19 5.33 12.62
C SER A 203 -6.12 6.19 13.49
N MET A 204 -5.59 6.83 14.54
CA MET A 204 -6.37 7.70 15.41
C MET A 204 -6.92 8.92 14.65
N ILE A 205 -6.10 9.54 13.80
CA ILE A 205 -6.52 10.69 12.97
C ILE A 205 -7.55 10.23 11.92
N GLY A 206 -7.34 9.07 11.29
CA GLY A 206 -8.27 8.47 10.33
C GLY A 206 -9.64 8.15 10.94
N ALA A 207 -9.66 7.60 12.15
CA ALA A 207 -10.91 7.33 12.88
C ALA A 207 -11.68 8.62 13.21
N ILE A 208 -10.99 9.69 13.62
CA ILE A 208 -11.61 11.00 13.86
C ILE A 208 -12.16 11.60 12.57
N ALA A 209 -11.37 11.60 11.49
CA ALA A 209 -11.80 12.06 10.17
C ALA A 209 -13.00 11.27 9.64
N ALA A 210 -13.03 9.95 9.85
CA ALA A 210 -14.13 9.08 9.46
C ALA A 210 -15.44 9.40 10.20
N VAL A 211 -15.38 9.70 11.50
CA VAL A 211 -16.56 10.15 12.26
C VAL A 211 -17.10 11.46 11.68
N PHE A 212 -16.24 12.42 11.35
CA PHE A 212 -16.68 13.66 10.71
C PHE A 212 -17.21 13.46 9.28
N ALA A 213 -16.62 12.57 8.48
CA ALA A 213 -17.11 12.21 7.15
C ALA A 213 -18.51 11.55 7.22
N LEU A 214 -18.75 10.68 8.20
CA LEU A 214 -20.06 10.06 8.44
C LEU A 214 -21.09 11.08 8.94
N LEU A 215 -20.73 11.95 9.89
CA LEU A 215 -21.61 13.02 10.40
C LEU A 215 -21.98 14.06 9.33
N THR A 216 -21.13 14.24 8.32
CA THR A 216 -21.37 15.13 7.17
C THR A 216 -21.92 14.40 5.94
N PHE A 217 -22.34 13.13 6.10
CA PHE A 217 -22.87 12.28 5.02
C PHE A 217 -21.99 12.28 3.75
N GLY A 218 -20.68 12.27 3.92
CA GLY A 218 -19.72 12.28 2.82
C GLY A 218 -19.69 13.56 1.98
N TYR A 219 -20.21 14.69 2.46
CA TYR A 219 -20.28 15.94 1.69
C TYR A 219 -18.90 16.57 1.41
N PHE A 220 -17.95 16.44 2.35
CA PHE A 220 -16.62 17.05 2.24
C PHE A 220 -15.59 16.06 1.69
N GLU A 221 -15.26 16.21 0.40
CA GLU A 221 -14.30 15.35 -0.31
C GLU A 221 -12.94 15.24 0.40
N GLU A 222 -12.43 16.35 0.98
CA GLU A 222 -11.17 16.35 1.74
C GLU A 222 -11.24 15.44 2.98
N LEU A 223 -12.34 15.49 3.75
CA LEU A 223 -12.53 14.65 4.93
C LEU A 223 -12.72 13.17 4.55
N ASN A 224 -13.49 12.90 3.49
CA ASN A 224 -13.67 11.55 2.96
C ASN A 224 -12.33 10.94 2.55
N SER A 225 -11.54 11.71 1.79
CA SER A 225 -10.25 11.27 1.23
C SER A 225 -9.21 11.16 2.34
N LEU A 226 -9.19 12.07 3.32
CA LEU A 226 -8.32 11.96 4.50
C LEU A 226 -8.63 10.70 5.31
N ALA A 227 -9.91 10.46 5.62
CA ALA A 227 -10.35 9.28 6.37
C ALA A 227 -10.02 7.98 5.63
N TYR A 228 -10.35 7.90 4.33
CA TYR A 228 -10.09 6.73 3.49
C TYR A 228 -8.59 6.42 3.36
N ASN A 229 -7.76 7.43 3.07
CA ASN A 229 -6.31 7.25 2.92
C ASN A 229 -5.64 6.89 4.24
N LEU A 230 -6.03 7.52 5.36
CA LEU A 230 -5.53 7.13 6.68
C LEU A 230 -6.01 5.74 7.10
N PHE A 231 -7.22 5.32 6.72
CA PHE A 231 -7.72 3.95 6.91
C PHE A 231 -7.02 2.86 6.09
N ARG A 232 -6.07 3.19 5.21
CA ARG A 232 -5.05 2.25 4.69
C ARG A 232 -3.99 1.86 5.76
N ILE A 233 -4.27 2.08 7.07
CA ILE A 233 -3.48 1.71 8.27
C ILE A 233 -2.78 0.35 8.13
N THR A 234 -3.54 -0.61 7.60
CA THR A 234 -3.22 -2.04 7.51
C THR A 234 -1.99 -2.35 6.65
N GLY A 235 -1.45 -1.36 5.93
CA GLY A 235 -0.06 -1.36 5.48
C GLY A 235 0.96 -1.59 6.60
N ILE A 236 0.59 -1.44 7.88
CA ILE A 236 1.42 -1.87 9.03
C ILE A 236 1.87 -3.34 8.93
N VAL A 237 1.05 -4.26 8.38
CA VAL A 237 1.45 -5.68 8.23
C VAL A 237 2.53 -5.83 7.16
N TYR A 238 2.43 -5.04 6.09
CA TYR A 238 3.45 -4.90 5.05
C TYR A 238 4.73 -4.27 5.62
N ASP A 239 4.64 -3.16 6.35
CA ASP A 239 5.79 -2.46 6.95
C ASP A 239 6.54 -3.35 7.96
N LEU A 240 5.80 -4.05 8.83
CA LEU A 240 6.33 -5.04 9.77
C LEU A 240 7.07 -6.15 9.03
N PHE A 241 6.47 -6.74 7.99
CA PHE A 241 7.12 -7.81 7.22
C PHE A 241 8.35 -7.31 6.46
N TYR A 242 8.26 -6.14 5.81
CA TYR A 242 9.38 -5.50 5.12
C TYR A 242 10.57 -5.31 6.07
N CYS A 243 10.35 -4.72 7.26
CA CYS A 243 11.39 -4.50 8.25
C CYS A 243 11.96 -5.80 8.80
N LEU A 244 11.11 -6.76 9.23
CA LEU A 244 11.56 -8.05 9.74
C LEU A 244 12.39 -8.82 8.70
N SER A 245 11.95 -8.81 7.43
CA SER A 245 12.63 -9.51 6.35
C SER A 245 14.02 -8.94 6.03
N HIS A 246 14.26 -7.65 6.32
CA HIS A 246 15.55 -6.98 6.25
C HIS A 246 16.38 -7.09 7.54
N MET A 247 15.75 -7.24 8.72
CA MET A 247 16.46 -7.62 9.95
C MET A 247 17.04 -9.05 9.88
N VAL A 248 16.42 -9.95 9.10
CA VAL A 248 16.93 -11.30 8.85
C VAL A 248 18.06 -11.30 7.81
N ASN A 249 17.91 -10.55 6.71
CA ASN A 249 18.93 -10.42 5.67
C ASN A 249 18.97 -8.98 5.11
N PRO A 250 19.83 -8.09 5.65
CA PRO A 250 19.90 -6.68 5.23
C PRO A 250 20.57 -6.48 3.86
N HIS A 251 21.21 -7.52 3.32
CA HIS A 251 21.92 -7.50 2.03
C HIS A 251 21.07 -7.99 0.85
N ASN A 252 19.81 -8.36 1.07
CA ASN A 252 18.91 -8.81 0.01
C ASN A 252 18.41 -7.61 -0.84
N PRO A 253 18.68 -7.54 -2.16
CA PRO A 253 18.18 -6.48 -3.03
C PRO A 253 16.72 -6.73 -3.43
N VAL A 254 15.82 -6.69 -2.45
CA VAL A 254 14.36 -6.53 -2.70
C VAL A 254 14.07 -5.05 -2.57
N ASP A 255 14.33 -4.31 -3.65
CA ASP A 255 13.95 -2.90 -3.72
C ASP A 255 12.40 -2.84 -3.84
N PRO A 256 11.68 -2.26 -2.87
CA PRO A 256 10.23 -2.46 -2.69
C PRO A 256 9.35 -1.72 -3.71
N PHE A 257 9.95 -1.11 -4.73
CA PHE A 257 9.30 -0.20 -5.68
C PHE A 257 9.55 -0.58 -7.15
N GLU A 258 9.72 -1.87 -7.47
CA GLU A 258 9.47 -2.41 -8.83
C GLU A 258 8.11 -3.15 -8.93
N PRO A 259 6.95 -2.49 -8.78
CA PRO A 259 5.67 -3.09 -9.12
C PRO A 259 5.51 -3.16 -10.64
N GLY A 260 5.89 -4.30 -11.23
CA GLY A 260 5.66 -4.59 -12.65
C GLY A 260 6.92 -4.54 -13.52
N MET A 261 7.83 -5.52 -13.33
CA MET A 261 8.87 -5.82 -14.31
C MET A 261 8.29 -6.39 -15.63
N ASP A 262 6.98 -6.64 -15.70
CA ASP A 262 6.26 -7.09 -16.90
C ASP A 262 6.39 -6.11 -18.08
N HIS A 263 6.32 -4.80 -17.83
CA HIS A 263 6.58 -3.79 -18.88
C HIS A 263 8.05 -3.83 -19.35
N THR A 264 9.00 -4.18 -18.47
CA THR A 264 10.40 -4.40 -18.84
C THR A 264 10.54 -5.65 -19.70
N ILE A 265 9.76 -6.72 -19.44
CA ILE A 265 9.73 -7.92 -20.27
C ILE A 265 9.15 -7.61 -21.66
N GLU A 266 8.03 -6.89 -21.76
CA GLU A 266 7.47 -6.46 -23.06
C GLU A 266 8.46 -5.58 -23.85
N GLN A 267 9.11 -4.60 -23.19
CA GLN A 267 10.12 -3.75 -23.84
C GLN A 267 11.37 -4.54 -24.27
N VAL A 268 11.83 -5.51 -23.48
CA VAL A 268 12.98 -6.37 -23.84
C VAL A 268 12.63 -7.34 -24.96
N ILE A 269 11.38 -7.81 -25.04
CA ILE A 269 10.89 -8.63 -26.17
C ILE A 269 10.76 -7.75 -27.44
N ALA A 270 10.12 -6.59 -27.35
CA ALA A 270 9.97 -5.66 -28.47
C ALA A 270 11.32 -5.18 -29.06
N LYS A 271 12.35 -5.10 -28.21
CA LYS A 271 13.75 -4.76 -28.57
C LYS A 271 14.61 -5.98 -28.97
N LYS A 272 14.00 -7.17 -29.11
CA LYS A 272 14.61 -8.40 -29.64
C LYS A 272 13.97 -8.91 -30.93
N PHE A 273 12.84 -8.33 -31.34
CA PHE A 273 12.09 -8.67 -32.55
C PHE A 273 11.96 -7.49 -33.54
N ASN A 274 12.74 -6.42 -33.31
CA ASN A 274 13.12 -5.38 -34.27
C ASN A 274 14.65 -5.29 -34.32
#